data_AF-A0A7G9RLE7-F1
#
_entry.id   AF-A0A7G9RLE7-F1
#
_cell.length_a   1.000
_cell.length_b   1.000
_cell.length_c   1.000
_cell.angle_alpha   90.00
_cell.angle_beta   90.00
_cell.angle_gamma   90.00
#
_symmetry.space_group_name_H-M   'P 1'
#
loop_
_entity.id
_entity.type
_entity.pdbx_description
1 polymer ?
#
loop_
_entity_poly.entity_id
_entity_poly.type
_entity_poly.pdbx_seq_one_letter_code
_entity_poly.pdbx_strand_id
1 'polypeptide(L)'
;MSSNGMDVFLSQFRSARSSPSPEHASVKVQDWFFWVEQAKEADLQRALSCAMAQRLSPQIWFELALAKLPDAAWGELVNEALPEALAALRDGASLDKALPLHETLLMQASWQQPQTLRPHVLDLVSPVLDGSLQLHWRVWQELDEGTADAVRRLLDECFEKSHHNACMVGMAILLSLGDAVSLKQASQLLARWETEDRVYKGCQLHEFEAPQPHLHSTAPLHMVFPAGYELKEDWVPRHWHPTARGVPQGPSWPVGGEGRGQCGCCGGPLCHLLSLPESLVFNSSNGLNRTVKTDEWMSKAQPAVSLSLCMSCLESGAGELHYGHDAGGGATCLHPNTVSEPEIPDYVVDGPLLPGTMRLARTAERWSAQPWEVGQYLYRVGGAPTWVQSPWYPVCRHCGDAMHFVLQLDSGLPEARRKVERLWGSGGLLYAFACTPCRRSAFLIQHT
;
A
#
# COMPACT_ATOMS: atom_id res chain seq x y z
N MET A 1 12.56 -13.99 30.13
CA MET A 1 11.16 -13.94 30.61
C MET A 1 10.59 -15.35 30.58
N SER A 2 9.97 -15.78 31.67
CA SER A 2 9.47 -17.15 31.90
C SER A 2 8.05 -17.33 31.34
N SER A 3 7.61 -18.58 31.19
CA SER A 3 6.23 -18.98 30.85
C SER A 3 5.14 -18.24 31.65
N ASN A 4 5.46 -17.84 32.89
CA ASN A 4 4.54 -17.09 33.76
C ASN A 4 4.07 -15.75 33.19
N GLY A 5 4.84 -15.09 32.30
CA GLY A 5 4.42 -13.82 31.70
C GLY A 5 3.20 -13.97 30.77
N MET A 6 3.15 -15.08 30.01
CA MET A 6 2.05 -15.38 29.09
C MET A 6 0.78 -15.83 29.84
N ASP A 7 0.94 -16.59 30.93
CA ASP A 7 -0.21 -17.05 31.73
C ASP A 7 -0.86 -15.90 32.52
N VAL A 8 -0.04 -14.98 33.06
CA VAL A 8 -0.53 -13.73 33.67
C VAL A 8 -1.23 -12.85 32.63
N PHE A 9 -0.70 -12.78 31.42
CA PHE A 9 -1.28 -12.07 30.29
C PHE A 9 -2.65 -12.64 29.88
N LEU A 10 -2.76 -13.95 29.63
CA LEU A 10 -4.00 -14.58 29.20
C LEU A 10 -5.08 -14.51 30.30
N SER A 11 -4.67 -14.56 31.58
CA SER A 11 -5.59 -14.43 32.71
C SER A 11 -6.10 -13.00 32.91
N GLN A 12 -5.25 -11.98 32.81
CA GLN A 12 -5.68 -10.57 32.82
C GLN A 12 -6.63 -10.25 31.66
N PHE A 13 -6.36 -10.80 30.47
CA PHE A 13 -7.19 -10.60 29.29
C PHE A 13 -8.57 -11.27 29.38
N ARG A 14 -8.61 -12.51 29.91
CA ARG A 14 -9.87 -13.21 30.19
C ARG A 14 -10.71 -12.48 31.23
N SER A 15 -10.07 -11.84 32.21
CA SER A 15 -10.75 -11.04 33.24
C SER A 15 -11.39 -9.76 32.67
N ALA A 16 -10.75 -9.12 31.67
CA ALA A 16 -11.32 -7.97 30.96
C ALA A 16 -12.63 -8.30 30.21
N ARG A 17 -12.76 -9.53 29.67
CA ARG A 17 -13.96 -10.02 28.97
C ARG A 17 -15.18 -10.21 29.90
N SER A 18 -14.95 -10.46 31.18
CA SER A 18 -16.01 -10.68 32.19
C SER A 18 -16.55 -9.39 32.82
N SER A 19 -15.98 -8.22 32.51
CA SER A 19 -16.38 -6.96 33.13
C SER A 19 -17.42 -6.24 32.28
N PRO A 20 -18.60 -5.88 32.82
CA PRO A 20 -19.69 -5.24 32.07
C PRO A 20 -19.45 -3.74 31.78
N SER A 21 -18.28 -3.18 32.15
CA SER A 21 -17.92 -1.77 32.02
C SER A 21 -16.78 -1.60 31.00
N PRO A 22 -16.96 -0.80 29.92
CA PRO A 22 -15.91 -0.49 28.94
C PRO A 22 -14.64 0.10 29.55
N GLU A 23 -14.75 0.74 30.72
CA GLU A 23 -13.63 1.40 31.39
C GLU A 23 -12.65 0.41 32.05
N HIS A 24 -13.10 -0.81 32.39
CA HIS A 24 -12.29 -1.83 33.06
C HIS A 24 -11.59 -2.82 32.11
N ALA A 25 -11.88 -2.78 30.81
CA ALA A 25 -11.17 -3.56 29.78
C ALA A 25 -9.85 -2.91 29.33
N SER A 26 -9.49 -1.78 29.93
CA SER A 26 -8.25 -1.06 29.67
C SER A 26 -7.07 -1.69 30.43
N VAL A 27 -6.62 -2.86 29.99
CA VAL A 27 -5.18 -3.10 30.17
C VAL A 27 -4.52 -1.99 29.35
N LYS A 28 -3.83 -1.06 30.01
CA LYS A 28 -3.41 0.21 29.40
C LYS A 28 -2.60 -0.12 28.15
N VAL A 29 -2.93 0.50 27.03
CA VAL A 29 -2.22 0.31 25.75
C VAL A 29 -0.70 0.46 25.93
N GLN A 30 -0.26 1.28 26.88
CA GLN A 30 1.13 1.44 27.30
C GLN A 30 1.79 0.17 27.86
N ASP A 31 1.10 -0.61 28.70
CA ASP A 31 1.62 -1.86 29.26
C ASP A 31 1.79 -2.93 28.17
N TRP A 32 0.96 -2.85 27.11
CA TRP A 32 1.05 -3.69 25.93
C TRP A 32 2.15 -3.31 24.98
N PHE A 33 2.33 -2.01 24.72
CA PHE A 33 3.47 -1.54 23.96
C PHE A 33 4.76 -2.07 24.58
N PHE A 34 4.89 -1.95 25.90
CA PHE A 34 6.03 -2.46 26.63
C PHE A 34 6.16 -3.99 26.53
N TRP A 35 5.05 -4.73 26.58
CA TRP A 35 5.07 -6.19 26.42
C TRP A 35 5.47 -6.60 25.01
N VAL A 36 4.82 -6.08 23.95
CA VAL A 36 5.16 -6.35 22.55
C VAL A 36 6.58 -5.89 22.25
N GLU A 37 7.05 -4.82 22.89
CA GLU A 37 8.42 -4.35 22.79
C GLU A 37 9.43 -5.43 23.22
N GLN A 38 9.12 -6.14 24.31
CA GLN A 38 10.01 -7.12 24.95
C GLN A 38 9.73 -8.59 24.60
N ALA A 39 8.57 -8.88 24.01
CA ALA A 39 8.14 -10.23 23.70
C ALA A 39 9.07 -10.88 22.67
N LYS A 40 9.37 -12.16 22.88
CA LYS A 40 10.05 -12.97 21.87
C LYS A 40 9.08 -13.31 20.75
N GLU A 41 9.60 -13.56 19.56
CA GLU A 41 8.81 -13.87 18.36
C GLU A 41 7.86 -15.06 18.57
N ALA A 42 8.33 -16.14 19.19
CA ALA A 42 7.51 -17.32 19.52
C ALA A 42 6.42 -17.04 20.58
N ASP A 43 6.56 -15.99 21.38
CA ASP A 43 5.53 -15.56 22.32
C ASP A 43 4.46 -14.74 21.58
N LEU A 44 4.85 -13.90 20.61
CA LEU A 44 3.92 -13.13 19.78
C LEU A 44 3.02 -14.04 18.95
N GLN A 45 3.58 -15.04 18.25
CA GLN A 45 2.81 -15.99 17.45
C GLN A 45 1.77 -16.72 18.31
N ARG A 46 2.17 -17.26 19.47
CA ARG A 46 1.26 -17.96 20.38
C ARG A 46 0.17 -17.05 20.95
N ALA A 47 0.50 -15.80 21.30
CA ALA A 47 -0.50 -14.84 21.76
C ALA A 47 -1.55 -14.55 20.68
N LEU A 48 -1.12 -14.40 19.42
CA LEU A 48 -2.00 -14.17 18.28
C LEU A 48 -2.91 -15.38 18.03
N SER A 49 -2.37 -16.59 17.88
CA SER A 49 -3.18 -17.81 17.69
C SER A 49 -4.21 -17.97 18.80
N CYS A 50 -3.82 -17.70 20.05
CA CYS A 50 -4.72 -17.77 21.21
C CYS A 50 -5.80 -16.69 21.19
N ALA A 51 -5.49 -15.49 20.70
CA ALA A 51 -6.44 -14.40 20.57
C ALA A 51 -7.50 -14.70 19.50
N MET A 52 -7.11 -15.33 18.41
CA MET A 52 -8.01 -15.79 17.35
C MET A 52 -8.95 -16.89 17.88
N ALA A 53 -8.38 -17.92 18.51
CA ALA A 53 -9.08 -19.01 19.20
C ALA A 53 -10.12 -18.54 20.23
N GLN A 54 -9.86 -17.40 20.86
CA GLN A 54 -10.75 -16.84 21.88
C GLN A 54 -11.69 -15.75 21.33
N ARG A 55 -11.63 -15.46 20.02
CA ARG A 55 -12.42 -14.44 19.33
C ARG A 55 -12.28 -13.05 19.96
N LEU A 56 -11.03 -12.63 20.19
CA LEU A 56 -10.73 -11.35 20.84
C LEU A 56 -10.85 -10.18 19.86
N SER A 57 -11.36 -9.05 20.36
CA SER A 57 -11.77 -7.87 19.57
C SER A 57 -10.69 -6.83 19.20
N PRO A 58 -9.50 -6.67 19.82
CA PRO A 58 -8.76 -5.43 19.60
C PRO A 58 -7.78 -5.57 18.43
N GLN A 59 -8.25 -5.12 17.26
CA GLN A 59 -7.55 -5.04 15.97
C GLN A 59 -6.16 -4.41 16.06
N ILE A 60 -6.01 -3.36 16.88
CA ILE A 60 -4.72 -2.67 17.12
C ILE A 60 -3.63 -3.64 17.60
N TRP A 61 -3.96 -4.67 18.41
CA TRP A 61 -2.97 -5.65 18.86
C TRP A 61 -2.45 -6.52 17.74
N PHE A 62 -3.33 -6.90 16.82
CA PHE A 62 -2.98 -7.73 15.70
C PHE A 62 -1.99 -6.99 14.80
N GLU A 63 -2.28 -5.73 14.46
CA GLU A 63 -1.39 -4.88 13.67
C GLU A 63 -0.01 -4.71 14.33
N LEU A 64 0.03 -4.44 15.64
CA LEU A 64 1.28 -4.32 16.40
C LEU A 64 2.11 -5.61 16.40
N ALA A 65 1.45 -6.75 16.59
CA ALA A 65 2.12 -8.04 16.61
C ALA A 65 2.55 -8.47 15.19
N LEU A 66 1.74 -8.18 14.15
CA LEU A 66 2.09 -8.42 12.75
C LEU A 66 3.33 -7.65 12.32
N ALA A 67 3.47 -6.40 12.78
CA ALA A 67 4.64 -5.57 12.50
C ALA A 67 5.93 -6.16 13.09
N LYS A 68 5.84 -6.98 14.14
CA LYS A 68 7.01 -7.64 14.74
C LYS A 68 7.20 -9.09 14.31
N LEU A 69 6.17 -9.73 13.76
CA LEU A 69 6.19 -11.14 13.40
C LEU A 69 7.14 -11.37 12.22
N PRO A 70 8.12 -12.30 12.33
CA PRO A 70 8.96 -12.68 11.20
C PRO A 70 8.15 -13.28 10.05
N ASP A 71 8.65 -13.16 8.83
CA ASP A 71 7.95 -13.63 7.64
C ASP A 71 7.66 -15.14 7.67
N ALA A 72 8.55 -15.96 8.26
CA ALA A 72 8.33 -17.40 8.41
C ALA A 72 7.17 -17.72 9.37
N ALA A 73 7.10 -17.02 10.52
CA ALA A 73 6.07 -17.22 11.54
C ALA A 73 4.69 -16.74 11.08
N TRP A 74 4.63 -15.79 10.13
CA TRP A 74 3.39 -15.34 9.53
C TRP A 74 2.66 -16.47 8.78
N GLY A 75 3.39 -17.24 7.96
CA GLY A 75 2.79 -18.36 7.23
C GLY A 75 2.21 -19.44 8.14
N GLU A 76 2.90 -19.73 9.25
CA GLU A 76 2.41 -20.67 10.25
C GLU A 76 1.14 -20.16 10.93
N LEU A 77 1.11 -18.89 11.35
CA LEU A 77 -0.06 -18.26 11.96
C LEU A 77 -1.29 -18.29 11.04
N VAL A 78 -1.11 -17.94 9.76
CA VAL A 78 -2.20 -17.98 8.77
C VAL A 78 -2.75 -19.39 8.65
N ASN A 79 -1.89 -20.39 8.48
CA ASN A 79 -2.33 -21.79 8.35
C ASN A 79 -3.04 -22.31 9.61
N GLU A 80 -2.58 -21.93 10.81
CA GLU A 80 -3.19 -22.33 12.08
C GLU A 80 -4.56 -21.70 12.30
N ALA A 81 -4.70 -20.40 12.00
CA ALA A 81 -5.89 -19.63 12.33
C ALA A 81 -6.96 -19.59 11.21
N LEU A 82 -6.59 -19.94 9.97
CA LEU A 82 -7.50 -19.91 8.82
C LEU A 82 -8.78 -20.76 8.99
N PRO A 83 -8.73 -22.02 9.49
CA PRO A 83 -9.94 -22.81 9.67
C PRO A 83 -10.96 -22.16 10.59
N GLU A 84 -10.50 -21.50 11.65
CA GLU A 84 -11.36 -20.79 12.58
C GLU A 84 -11.90 -19.49 11.99
N ALA A 85 -11.07 -18.74 11.25
CA ALA A 85 -11.51 -17.56 10.52
C ALA A 85 -12.66 -17.87 9.56
N LEU A 86 -12.52 -18.96 8.78
CA LEU A 86 -13.54 -19.42 7.84
C LEU A 86 -14.81 -19.92 8.57
N ALA A 87 -14.65 -20.64 9.68
CA ALA A 87 -15.78 -21.08 10.49
C ALA A 87 -16.57 -19.88 11.05
N ALA A 88 -15.86 -18.86 11.54
CA ALA A 88 -16.48 -17.64 12.04
C ALA A 88 -17.28 -16.88 10.96
N LEU A 89 -16.78 -16.84 9.71
CA LEU A 89 -17.51 -16.27 8.58
C LEU A 89 -18.80 -17.04 8.28
N ARG A 90 -18.72 -18.38 8.24
CA ARG A 90 -19.88 -19.25 7.93
C ARG A 90 -20.97 -19.19 9.00
N ASP A 91 -20.61 -18.99 10.25
CA ASP A 91 -21.55 -18.92 11.38
C ASP A 91 -22.43 -17.67 11.36
N GLY A 92 -22.23 -16.74 10.40
CA GLY A 92 -23.00 -15.50 10.33
C GLY A 92 -22.85 -14.64 11.58
N ALA A 93 -21.76 -14.82 12.33
CA ALA A 93 -21.39 -13.94 13.43
C ALA A 93 -21.15 -12.58 12.81
N SER A 94 -22.19 -11.74 12.81
CA SER A 94 -22.19 -10.39 12.24
C SER A 94 -20.84 -9.72 12.52
N LEU A 95 -20.11 -9.45 11.44
CA LEU A 95 -18.80 -8.80 11.48
C LEU A 95 -18.89 -7.43 12.17
N ASP A 96 -20.08 -6.81 12.20
CA ASP A 96 -20.35 -5.57 12.95
C ASP A 96 -20.15 -5.69 14.47
N LYS A 97 -20.16 -6.90 15.06
CA LYS A 97 -20.21 -7.03 16.53
C LYS A 97 -19.25 -8.03 17.19
N ALA A 98 -18.41 -8.76 16.45
CA ALA A 98 -17.57 -9.75 17.12
C ALA A 98 -16.15 -10.02 16.61
N LEU A 99 -15.75 -9.79 15.35
CA LEU A 99 -14.46 -10.36 14.89
C LEU A 99 -13.60 -9.50 13.93
N PRO A 100 -13.20 -8.28 14.31
CA PRO A 100 -12.20 -7.50 13.57
C PRO A 100 -10.90 -8.27 13.29
N LEU A 101 -10.54 -9.21 14.17
CA LEU A 101 -9.30 -9.99 14.10
C LEU A 101 -9.27 -11.00 12.94
N HIS A 102 -10.37 -11.72 12.69
CA HIS A 102 -10.42 -12.71 11.61
C HIS A 102 -10.50 -12.03 10.24
N GLU A 103 -11.27 -10.94 10.15
CA GLU A 103 -11.31 -10.10 8.95
C GLU A 103 -9.92 -9.54 8.64
N THR A 104 -9.24 -8.97 9.64
CA THR A 104 -7.88 -8.44 9.45
C THR A 104 -6.90 -9.55 9.06
N LEU A 105 -6.99 -10.76 9.62
CA LEU A 105 -6.17 -11.89 9.19
C LEU A 105 -6.41 -12.22 7.71
N LEU A 106 -7.67 -12.39 7.29
CA LEU A 106 -8.03 -12.75 5.93
C LEU A 106 -7.61 -11.67 4.93
N MET A 107 -7.85 -10.41 5.28
CA MET A 107 -7.40 -9.25 4.51
C MET A 107 -5.87 -9.25 4.37
N GLN A 108 -5.11 -9.34 5.45
CA GLN A 108 -3.65 -9.36 5.40
C GLN A 108 -3.12 -10.60 4.65
N ALA A 109 -3.73 -11.77 4.83
CA ALA A 109 -3.39 -12.99 4.10
C ALA A 109 -3.65 -12.83 2.59
N SER A 110 -4.71 -12.14 2.19
CA SER A 110 -5.00 -11.87 0.77
C SER A 110 -3.91 -11.05 0.07
N TRP A 111 -3.27 -10.13 0.80
CA TRP A 111 -2.16 -9.32 0.30
C TRP A 111 -0.84 -10.10 0.26
N GLN A 112 -0.56 -10.86 1.32
CA GLN A 112 0.79 -11.37 1.61
C GLN A 112 0.98 -12.84 1.20
N GLN A 113 -0.10 -13.64 1.22
CA GLN A 113 -0.10 -15.08 0.91
C GLN A 113 -1.42 -15.52 0.25
N PRO A 114 -1.86 -14.90 -0.86
CA PRO A 114 -3.16 -15.19 -1.48
C PRO A 114 -3.38 -16.68 -1.79
N GLN A 115 -2.32 -17.41 -2.09
CA GLN A 115 -2.35 -18.84 -2.37
C GLN A 115 -2.93 -19.71 -1.25
N THR A 116 -2.86 -19.27 0.01
CA THR A 116 -3.45 -20.01 1.14
C THR A 116 -4.97 -19.88 1.19
N LEU A 117 -5.53 -18.81 0.60
CA LEU A 117 -6.96 -18.56 0.54
C LEU A 117 -7.63 -19.17 -0.70
N ARG A 118 -6.87 -19.42 -1.78
CA ARG A 118 -7.38 -19.98 -3.05
C ARG A 118 -8.22 -21.26 -2.89
N PRO A 119 -7.86 -22.24 -2.03
CA PRO A 119 -8.69 -23.43 -1.82
C PRO A 119 -10.05 -23.14 -1.17
N HIS A 120 -10.24 -21.94 -0.62
CA HIS A 120 -11.41 -21.54 0.17
C HIS A 120 -12.22 -20.42 -0.49
N VAL A 121 -11.89 -20.03 -1.73
CA VAL A 121 -12.53 -18.88 -2.40
C VAL A 121 -14.04 -18.97 -2.48
N LEU A 122 -14.61 -20.16 -2.60
CA LEU A 122 -16.07 -20.34 -2.64
C LEU A 122 -16.75 -19.93 -1.31
N ASP A 123 -16.06 -20.05 -0.17
CA ASP A 123 -16.54 -19.55 1.11
C ASP A 123 -16.42 -18.03 1.23
N LEU A 124 -15.56 -17.41 0.41
CA LEU A 124 -15.21 -15.99 0.48
C LEU A 124 -16.03 -15.12 -0.48
N VAL A 125 -16.59 -15.69 -1.56
CA VAL A 125 -17.35 -14.93 -2.57
C VAL A 125 -18.51 -14.16 -1.93
N SER A 126 -19.37 -14.83 -1.14
CA SER A 126 -20.55 -14.16 -0.57
C SER A 126 -20.20 -13.01 0.39
N PRO A 127 -19.31 -13.20 1.39
CA PRO A 127 -18.86 -12.10 2.27
C PRO A 127 -18.23 -10.93 1.52
N VAL A 128 -17.53 -11.20 0.42
CA VAL A 128 -16.92 -10.15 -0.39
C VAL A 128 -17.97 -9.36 -1.17
N LEU A 129 -18.99 -10.04 -1.72
CA LEU A 129 -20.06 -9.40 -2.49
C LEU A 129 -21.02 -8.57 -1.63
N ASP A 130 -21.29 -8.98 -0.39
CA ASP A 130 -22.14 -8.23 0.54
C ASP A 130 -21.39 -7.10 1.28
N GLY A 131 -20.08 -7.00 1.08
CA GLY A 131 -19.22 -5.94 1.61
C GLY A 131 -18.75 -6.18 3.05
N SER A 132 -19.05 -7.34 3.63
CA SER A 132 -18.58 -7.70 4.97
C SER A 132 -17.11 -8.10 5.02
N LEU A 133 -16.49 -8.44 3.88
CA LEU A 133 -15.08 -8.76 3.80
C LEU A 133 -14.42 -8.07 2.61
N GLN A 134 -13.26 -7.43 2.84
CA GLN A 134 -12.44 -6.85 1.78
C GLN A 134 -11.19 -7.70 1.57
N LEU A 135 -10.97 -8.17 0.34
CA LEU A 135 -9.82 -8.99 -0.05
C LEU A 135 -9.10 -8.40 -1.25
N HIS A 136 -7.79 -8.59 -1.28
CA HIS A 136 -6.97 -8.24 -2.42
C HIS A 136 -7.24 -9.16 -3.62
N TRP A 137 -7.19 -8.60 -4.83
CA TRP A 137 -7.58 -9.27 -6.07
C TRP A 137 -6.77 -10.52 -6.43
N ARG A 138 -5.53 -10.62 -5.96
CA ARG A 138 -4.64 -11.77 -6.19
C ARG A 138 -5.20 -13.10 -5.67
N VAL A 139 -6.17 -13.06 -4.75
CA VAL A 139 -6.87 -14.25 -4.26
C VAL A 139 -7.65 -14.95 -5.36
N TRP A 140 -8.16 -14.19 -6.34
CA TRP A 140 -8.98 -14.70 -7.44
C TRP A 140 -8.16 -15.14 -8.65
N GLN A 141 -6.84 -15.02 -8.59
CA GLN A 141 -5.96 -15.40 -9.68
C GLN A 141 -5.46 -16.83 -9.56
N GLU A 142 -5.09 -17.42 -10.70
CA GLU A 142 -4.48 -18.75 -10.78
C GLU A 142 -5.36 -19.84 -10.13
N LEU A 143 -6.68 -19.67 -10.18
CA LEU A 143 -7.64 -20.70 -9.79
C LEU A 143 -7.67 -21.80 -10.85
N ASP A 144 -7.91 -23.05 -10.43
CA ASP A 144 -8.21 -24.11 -11.39
C ASP A 144 -9.55 -23.85 -12.10
N GLU A 145 -9.71 -24.43 -13.29
CA GLU A 145 -10.87 -24.20 -14.16
C GLU A 145 -12.21 -24.50 -13.46
N GLY A 146 -12.25 -25.57 -12.65
CA GLY A 146 -13.47 -25.98 -11.94
C GLY A 146 -13.87 -25.00 -10.84
N THR A 147 -12.89 -24.50 -10.08
CA THR A 147 -13.11 -23.47 -9.06
C THR A 147 -13.51 -22.14 -9.70
N ALA A 148 -12.84 -21.71 -10.77
CA ALA A 148 -13.19 -20.50 -11.51
C ALA A 148 -14.63 -20.56 -12.07
N ASP A 149 -15.03 -21.71 -12.60
CA ASP A 149 -16.40 -21.97 -13.05
C ASP A 149 -17.43 -21.88 -11.92
N ALA A 150 -17.11 -22.39 -10.75
CA ALA A 150 -17.98 -22.29 -9.58
C ALA A 150 -18.14 -20.84 -9.10
N VAL A 151 -17.04 -20.07 -9.08
CA VAL A 151 -17.10 -18.62 -8.78
C VAL A 151 -17.99 -17.89 -9.78
N ARG A 152 -17.82 -18.12 -11.10
CA ARG A 152 -18.67 -17.50 -12.13
C ARG A 152 -20.17 -17.76 -11.94
N ARG A 153 -20.54 -18.99 -11.58
CA ARG A 153 -21.95 -19.35 -11.30
C ARG A 153 -22.51 -18.62 -10.09
N LEU A 154 -21.74 -18.53 -9.00
CA LEU A 154 -22.15 -17.75 -7.82
C LEU A 154 -22.35 -16.28 -8.16
N LEU A 155 -21.46 -15.71 -8.97
CA LEU A 155 -21.56 -14.33 -9.43
C LEU A 155 -22.83 -14.11 -10.27
N ASP A 156 -23.14 -15.00 -11.21
CA ASP A 156 -24.38 -14.91 -12.01
C ASP A 156 -25.63 -14.92 -11.14
N GLU A 157 -25.72 -15.84 -10.16
CA GLU A 157 -26.83 -15.91 -9.22
C GLU A 157 -26.98 -14.63 -8.38
N CYS A 158 -25.85 -14.01 -8.02
CA CYS A 158 -25.83 -12.74 -7.30
C CYS A 158 -26.27 -11.57 -8.20
N PHE A 159 -25.82 -11.49 -9.45
CA PHE A 159 -26.19 -10.40 -10.36
C PHE A 159 -27.69 -10.37 -10.69
N GLU A 160 -28.39 -11.50 -10.57
CA GLU A 160 -29.85 -11.55 -10.71
C GLU A 160 -30.59 -10.96 -9.50
N LYS A 161 -29.97 -10.92 -8.32
CA LYS A 161 -30.63 -10.63 -7.04
C LYS A 161 -30.14 -9.35 -6.35
N SER A 162 -28.97 -8.84 -6.72
CA SER A 162 -28.21 -7.93 -5.85
C SER A 162 -28.19 -6.46 -6.26
N HIS A 163 -27.82 -5.62 -5.29
CA HIS A 163 -27.62 -4.17 -5.41
C HIS A 163 -26.35 -3.80 -6.20
N HIS A 164 -26.22 -2.50 -6.49
CA HIS A 164 -25.15 -1.93 -7.30
C HIS A 164 -23.72 -2.30 -6.85
N ASN A 165 -23.44 -2.30 -5.54
CA ASN A 165 -22.09 -2.58 -5.00
C ASN A 165 -21.62 -4.02 -5.23
N ALA A 166 -22.51 -5.01 -5.08
CA ALA A 166 -22.18 -6.40 -5.36
C ALA A 166 -21.83 -6.62 -6.85
N CYS A 167 -22.44 -5.84 -7.75
CA CYS A 167 -22.11 -5.89 -9.17
C CYS A 167 -20.69 -5.36 -9.45
N MET A 168 -20.28 -4.28 -8.79
CA MET A 168 -18.92 -3.74 -8.89
C MET A 168 -17.87 -4.74 -8.43
N VAL A 169 -18.05 -5.30 -7.22
CA VAL A 169 -17.11 -6.25 -6.63
C VAL A 169 -17.08 -7.55 -7.44
N GLY A 170 -18.23 -8.06 -7.85
CA GLY A 170 -18.30 -9.25 -8.71
C GLY A 170 -17.61 -9.05 -10.05
N MET A 171 -17.69 -7.85 -10.62
CA MET A 171 -16.97 -7.52 -11.85
C MET A 171 -15.44 -7.50 -11.64
N ALA A 172 -14.97 -6.92 -10.53
CA ALA A 172 -13.55 -6.97 -10.16
C ALA A 172 -13.04 -8.43 -10.02
N ILE A 173 -13.86 -9.33 -9.46
CA ILE A 173 -13.53 -10.76 -9.39
C ILE A 173 -13.43 -11.36 -10.81
N LEU A 174 -14.41 -11.12 -11.70
CA LEU A 174 -14.38 -11.64 -13.08
C LEU A 174 -13.15 -11.17 -13.85
N LEU A 175 -12.80 -9.89 -13.71
CA LEU A 175 -11.62 -9.34 -14.35
C LEU A 175 -10.33 -9.95 -13.77
N SER A 176 -10.29 -10.23 -12.46
CA SER A 176 -9.16 -10.92 -11.80
C SER A 176 -8.95 -12.34 -12.33
N LEU A 177 -10.02 -13.09 -12.61
CA LEU A 177 -9.94 -14.44 -13.18
C LEU A 177 -9.21 -14.42 -14.53
N GLY A 178 -9.39 -13.34 -15.32
CA GLY A 178 -8.61 -13.04 -16.51
C GLY A 178 -8.83 -13.96 -17.72
N ASP A 179 -9.63 -15.01 -17.60
CA ASP A 179 -9.96 -15.91 -18.70
C ASP A 179 -11.02 -15.31 -19.65
N ALA A 180 -11.06 -15.82 -20.89
CA ALA A 180 -11.93 -15.29 -21.93
C ALA A 180 -13.43 -15.34 -21.59
N VAL A 181 -13.86 -16.32 -20.78
CA VAL A 181 -15.26 -16.45 -20.36
C VAL A 181 -15.59 -15.37 -19.35
N SER A 182 -14.73 -15.20 -18.34
CA SER A 182 -14.89 -14.17 -17.31
C SER A 182 -14.84 -12.75 -17.89
N LEU A 183 -13.93 -12.48 -18.82
CA LEU A 183 -13.86 -11.19 -19.54
C LEU A 183 -15.13 -10.91 -20.36
N LYS A 184 -15.69 -11.94 -21.02
CA LYS A 184 -16.95 -11.82 -21.75
C LYS A 184 -18.11 -11.52 -20.81
N GLN A 185 -18.18 -12.19 -19.67
CA GLN A 185 -19.21 -11.98 -18.64
C GLN A 185 -19.10 -10.57 -18.05
N ALA A 186 -17.90 -10.11 -17.71
CA ALA A 186 -17.64 -8.74 -17.25
C ALA A 186 -18.08 -7.69 -18.28
N SER A 187 -17.77 -7.90 -19.56
CA SER A 187 -18.22 -7.04 -20.66
C SER A 187 -19.75 -6.98 -20.77
N GLN A 188 -20.44 -8.11 -20.61
CA GLN A 188 -21.90 -8.16 -20.63
C GLN A 188 -22.54 -7.42 -19.45
N LEU A 189 -21.91 -7.47 -18.27
CA LEU A 189 -22.37 -6.73 -17.08
C LEU A 189 -22.18 -5.23 -17.25
N LEU A 190 -21.02 -4.78 -17.74
CA LEU A 190 -20.78 -3.37 -18.08
C LEU A 190 -21.83 -2.82 -19.04
N ALA A 191 -22.22 -3.63 -20.03
CA ALA A 191 -23.23 -3.25 -21.01
C ALA A 191 -24.63 -3.01 -20.39
N ARG A 192 -24.88 -3.45 -19.15
CA ARG A 192 -26.13 -3.20 -18.41
C ARG A 192 -26.13 -1.88 -17.65
N TRP A 193 -24.97 -1.27 -17.39
CA TRP A 193 -24.89 0.01 -16.66
C TRP A 193 -25.12 1.20 -17.59
N GLU A 194 -25.69 2.28 -17.04
CA GLU A 194 -25.89 3.54 -17.77
C GLU A 194 -24.54 4.20 -18.11
N THR A 195 -24.52 5.01 -19.16
CA THR A 195 -23.29 5.54 -19.78
C THR A 195 -22.44 6.43 -18.87
N GLU A 196 -23.04 7.22 -17.99
CA GLU A 196 -22.30 8.08 -17.04
C GLU A 196 -21.63 7.26 -15.93
N ASP A 197 -22.28 6.18 -15.50
CA ASP A 197 -21.75 5.22 -14.54
C ASP A 197 -20.57 4.41 -15.10
N ARG A 198 -20.57 4.12 -16.41
CA ARG A 198 -19.49 3.34 -17.06
C ARG A 198 -18.12 4.03 -17.00
N VAL A 199 -18.07 5.36 -17.09
CA VAL A 199 -16.81 6.11 -17.13
C VAL A 199 -16.20 6.18 -15.73
N TYR A 200 -16.99 6.52 -14.71
CA TYR A 200 -16.53 6.55 -13.32
C TYR A 200 -16.11 5.15 -12.82
N LYS A 201 -16.86 4.12 -13.20
CA LYS A 201 -16.65 2.74 -12.71
C LYS A 201 -15.59 1.98 -13.51
N GLY A 202 -15.44 2.25 -14.80
CA GLY A 202 -14.31 1.77 -15.61
C GLY A 202 -12.95 2.23 -15.05
N CYS A 203 -12.89 3.46 -14.52
CA CYS A 203 -11.69 3.96 -13.84
C CYS A 203 -11.35 3.20 -12.54
N GLN A 204 -12.34 2.71 -11.80
CA GLN A 204 -12.11 1.87 -10.60
C GLN A 204 -11.70 0.44 -10.95
N LEU A 205 -12.13 -0.05 -12.12
CA LEU A 205 -11.83 -1.39 -12.62
C LEU A 205 -10.50 -1.45 -13.42
N HIS A 206 -9.83 -0.32 -13.64
CA HIS A 206 -8.52 -0.26 -14.29
C HIS A 206 -7.42 -1.05 -13.54
N GLU A 207 -7.58 -1.40 -12.25
CA GLU A 207 -6.70 -2.38 -11.58
C GLU A 207 -6.79 -3.78 -12.19
N PHE A 208 -7.93 -4.09 -12.77
CA PHE A 208 -8.32 -5.43 -13.16
C PHE A 208 -8.41 -5.61 -14.68
N GLU A 209 -8.36 -4.52 -15.46
CA GLU A 209 -8.35 -4.61 -16.91
C GLU A 209 -7.12 -5.39 -17.42
N ALA A 210 -7.38 -6.20 -18.46
CA ALA A 210 -6.48 -7.03 -19.25
C ALA A 210 -5.00 -6.62 -19.21
N PRO A 211 -4.05 -7.59 -19.22
CA PRO A 211 -2.65 -7.41 -18.84
C PRO A 211 -2.01 -6.19 -19.50
N GLN A 212 -2.14 -5.04 -18.82
CA GLN A 212 -1.34 -3.87 -19.10
C GLN A 212 0.11 -4.33 -18.92
N PRO A 213 1.03 -3.94 -19.81
CA PRO A 213 2.45 -4.16 -19.54
C PRO A 213 2.72 -3.56 -18.17
N HIS A 214 3.04 -4.38 -17.15
CA HIS A 214 3.15 -3.92 -15.77
C HIS A 214 3.91 -2.60 -15.75
N LEU A 215 3.21 -1.49 -15.51
CA LEU A 215 3.76 -0.14 -15.52
C LEU A 215 4.53 0.11 -14.22
N HIS A 216 5.09 -0.94 -13.65
CA HIS A 216 5.78 -0.98 -12.39
C HIS A 216 6.69 -2.22 -12.38
N SER A 217 7.74 -2.20 -11.57
CA SER A 217 8.57 -3.40 -11.38
C SER A 217 7.84 -4.41 -10.49
N THR A 218 8.29 -5.67 -10.50
CA THR A 218 7.71 -6.74 -9.65
C THR A 218 8.38 -6.85 -8.27
N ALA A 219 9.54 -6.24 -8.09
CA ALA A 219 10.33 -6.34 -6.86
C ALA A 219 10.54 -4.94 -6.26
N PRO A 220 9.71 -4.53 -5.28
CA PRO A 220 9.91 -3.26 -4.59
C PRO A 220 11.20 -3.26 -3.78
N LEU A 221 11.77 -2.07 -3.61
CA LEU A 221 12.79 -1.77 -2.62
C LEU A 221 12.18 -0.84 -1.58
N HIS A 222 12.43 -1.10 -0.30
CA HIS A 222 12.03 -0.18 0.76
C HIS A 222 13.13 0.84 1.04
N MET A 223 12.72 2.07 1.29
CA MET A 223 13.62 3.12 1.76
C MET A 223 13.86 2.92 3.25
N VAL A 224 15.12 2.96 3.68
CA VAL A 224 15.50 2.88 5.08
C VAL A 224 16.17 4.18 5.46
N PHE A 225 15.55 4.91 6.39
CA PHE A 225 16.07 6.16 6.92
C PHE A 225 16.92 5.92 8.18
N PRO A 226 17.87 6.81 8.47
CA PRO A 226 18.56 6.83 9.76
C PRO A 226 17.57 6.93 10.92
N ALA A 227 17.93 6.33 12.06
CA ALA A 227 17.13 6.41 13.27
C ALA A 227 16.86 7.88 13.66
N GLY A 228 15.60 8.20 13.91
CA GLY A 228 15.15 9.54 14.30
C GLY A 228 14.99 10.55 13.16
N TYR A 229 15.08 10.12 11.89
CA TYR A 229 14.79 10.99 10.76
C TYR A 229 13.27 11.21 10.59
N GLU A 230 12.48 10.15 10.65
CA GLU A 230 11.02 10.21 10.48
C GLU A 230 10.34 10.82 11.72
N LEU A 231 9.27 11.59 11.52
CA LEU A 231 8.55 12.28 12.61
C LEU A 231 7.17 11.72 12.90
N LYS A 232 6.61 10.87 12.03
CA LYS A 232 5.27 10.33 12.25
C LYS A 232 5.23 9.41 13.45
N GLU A 233 4.47 9.85 14.45
CA GLU A 233 4.00 9.01 15.53
C GLU A 233 2.78 8.23 15.02
N ASP A 234 3.04 7.12 14.33
CA ASP A 234 1.99 6.11 14.15
C ASP A 234 1.75 5.40 15.49
N TRP A 235 0.53 4.88 15.70
CA TRP A 235 0.28 4.02 16.84
C TRP A 235 1.11 2.72 16.77
N VAL A 236 1.58 2.30 15.58
CA VAL A 236 2.65 1.30 15.46
C VAL A 236 3.98 2.03 15.29
N PRO A 237 4.93 1.94 16.23
CA PRO A 237 6.23 2.57 16.04
C PRO A 237 6.86 2.10 14.73
N ARG A 238 7.14 3.00 13.78
CA ARG A 238 7.63 2.63 12.43
C ARG A 238 8.87 1.73 12.47
N HIS A 239 9.75 1.95 13.43
CA HIS A 239 10.94 1.14 13.65
C HIS A 239 10.63 -0.32 14.04
N TRP A 240 9.39 -0.68 14.35
CA TRP A 240 8.96 -2.07 14.52
C TRP A 240 8.68 -2.74 13.18
N HIS A 241 8.19 -2.00 12.18
CA HIS A 241 7.81 -2.57 10.89
C HIS A 241 9.02 -3.28 10.23
N PRO A 242 8.88 -4.51 9.70
CA PRO A 242 10.05 -5.27 9.23
C PRO A 242 10.73 -4.59 8.05
N THR A 243 9.97 -3.89 7.21
CA THR A 243 10.52 -3.18 6.05
C THR A 243 11.25 -1.88 6.40
N ALA A 244 10.92 -1.24 7.52
CA ALA A 244 11.69 -0.11 8.06
C ALA A 244 13.04 -0.57 8.65
N ARG A 245 13.12 -1.83 9.09
CA ARG A 245 14.34 -2.49 9.60
C ARG A 245 15.06 -3.32 8.54
N GLY A 246 14.67 -3.21 7.27
CA GLY A 246 15.29 -3.95 6.19
C GLY A 246 16.80 -3.73 6.19
N VAL A 247 17.58 -4.77 5.89
CA VAL A 247 19.04 -4.67 5.83
C VAL A 247 19.41 -3.74 4.67
N PRO A 248 19.92 -2.52 4.91
CA PRO A 248 20.12 -1.57 3.81
C PRO A 248 21.35 -1.97 2.99
N GLN A 249 21.22 -1.92 1.68
CA GLN A 249 22.22 -2.35 0.71
C GLN A 249 22.65 -1.16 -0.16
N GLY A 250 23.81 -1.29 -0.81
CA GLY A 250 24.32 -0.24 -1.69
C GLY A 250 24.64 1.09 -1.00
N PRO A 251 24.78 2.19 -1.78
CA PRO A 251 25.14 3.52 -1.29
C PRO A 251 23.98 4.22 -0.55
N SER A 252 24.31 5.31 0.12
CA SER A 252 23.33 6.26 0.65
C SER A 252 22.97 7.30 -0.41
N TRP A 253 21.70 7.66 -0.46
CA TRP A 253 21.14 8.62 -1.40
C TRP A 253 20.58 9.84 -0.65
N PRO A 254 20.76 11.06 -1.17
CA PRO A 254 20.24 12.24 -0.52
C PRO A 254 18.71 12.30 -0.59
N VAL A 255 18.09 12.81 0.47
CA VAL A 255 16.65 13.10 0.59
C VAL A 255 16.49 14.52 1.12
N GLY A 256 15.44 15.21 0.70
CA GLY A 256 15.07 16.54 1.18
C GLY A 256 16.02 17.67 0.77
N GLY A 257 15.67 18.87 1.21
CA GLY A 257 16.39 20.11 0.93
C GLY A 257 15.89 20.87 -0.29
N GLU A 258 16.57 21.99 -0.55
CA GLU A 258 16.26 22.85 -1.69
C GLU A 258 16.64 22.15 -3.00
N GLY A 259 15.71 22.16 -3.96
CA GLY A 259 15.93 21.66 -5.31
C GLY A 259 16.61 22.69 -6.19
N ARG A 260 17.07 22.25 -7.36
CA ARG A 260 17.62 23.17 -8.37
C ARG A 260 16.50 23.71 -9.25
N GLY A 261 16.51 25.01 -9.51
CA GLY A 261 15.60 25.64 -10.45
C GLY A 261 14.30 26.15 -9.81
N GLN A 262 13.42 26.64 -10.67
CA GLN A 262 12.14 27.26 -10.31
C GLN A 262 11.00 26.52 -10.99
N CYS A 263 9.84 26.56 -10.35
CA CYS A 263 8.59 26.07 -10.91
C CYS A 263 8.19 26.94 -12.09
N GLY A 264 7.95 26.32 -13.25
CA GLY A 264 7.43 27.02 -14.42
C GLY A 264 5.99 27.51 -14.24
N CYS A 265 5.26 26.93 -13.27
CA CYS A 265 3.87 27.26 -12.96
C CYS A 265 3.72 28.48 -12.04
N CYS A 266 4.43 28.53 -10.90
CA CYS A 266 4.28 29.59 -9.90
C CYS A 266 5.54 30.45 -9.70
N GLY A 267 6.66 30.11 -10.34
CA GLY A 267 7.96 30.76 -10.14
C GLY A 267 8.67 30.43 -8.82
N GLY A 268 8.02 29.70 -7.91
CA GLY A 268 8.59 29.29 -6.62
C GLY A 268 9.76 28.31 -6.76
N PRO A 269 10.60 28.15 -5.71
CA PRO A 269 11.72 27.21 -5.76
C PRO A 269 11.22 25.77 -5.90
N LEU A 270 11.98 24.94 -6.61
CA LEU A 270 11.79 23.50 -6.54
C LEU A 270 12.35 22.97 -5.21
N CYS A 271 11.69 21.98 -4.64
CA CYS A 271 12.16 21.23 -3.48
C CYS A 271 12.73 19.89 -3.96
N HIS A 272 13.88 19.50 -3.43
CA HIS A 272 14.46 18.18 -3.67
C HIS A 272 13.70 17.16 -2.82
N LEU A 273 13.04 16.18 -3.44
CA LEU A 273 12.45 15.06 -2.71
C LEU A 273 13.56 14.08 -2.34
N LEU A 274 14.21 13.50 -3.34
CA LEU A 274 15.28 12.53 -3.18
C LEU A 274 16.00 12.31 -4.51
N SER A 275 17.22 11.75 -4.44
CA SER A 275 17.92 11.29 -5.62
C SER A 275 17.94 9.77 -5.68
N LEU A 276 17.82 9.21 -6.88
CA LEU A 276 17.92 7.78 -7.12
C LEU A 276 18.91 7.49 -8.25
N PRO A 277 19.49 6.28 -8.29
CA PRO A 277 20.25 5.87 -9.46
C PRO A 277 19.35 5.87 -10.70
N GLU A 278 19.89 6.30 -11.83
CA GLU A 278 19.16 6.38 -13.10
C GLU A 278 18.51 5.04 -13.49
N SER A 279 19.16 3.91 -13.15
CA SER A 279 18.64 2.57 -13.39
C SER A 279 17.36 2.22 -12.61
N LEU A 280 16.97 3.01 -11.60
CA LEU A 280 15.69 2.88 -10.90
C LEU A 280 14.64 3.89 -11.40
N VAL A 281 15.04 4.97 -12.08
CA VAL A 281 14.13 6.01 -12.57
C VAL A 281 13.82 5.84 -14.07
N PHE A 282 14.85 5.71 -14.91
CA PHE A 282 14.75 5.67 -16.38
C PHE A 282 15.26 4.36 -16.98
N ASN A 283 15.03 3.21 -16.35
CA ASN A 283 15.42 1.95 -16.96
C ASN A 283 14.53 1.65 -18.19
N SER A 284 15.18 1.27 -19.30
CA SER A 284 14.66 1.29 -20.67
C SER A 284 14.28 -0.07 -21.24
N SER A 285 14.33 -1.17 -20.47
CA SER A 285 13.72 -2.41 -20.94
C SER A 285 12.23 -2.36 -20.68
N ASN A 286 11.48 -2.05 -21.75
CA ASN A 286 10.06 -2.31 -21.98
C ASN A 286 9.40 -3.21 -20.93
N GLY A 287 8.21 -2.79 -20.48
CA GLY A 287 7.40 -3.49 -19.49
C GLY A 287 7.35 -5.02 -19.64
N LEU A 288 6.94 -5.65 -18.54
CA LEU A 288 6.86 -7.09 -18.30
C LEU A 288 8.20 -7.77 -17.99
N ASN A 289 8.25 -8.33 -16.78
CA ASN A 289 9.04 -9.51 -16.45
C ASN A 289 10.57 -9.42 -16.58
N ARG A 290 11.16 -8.38 -16.00
CA ARG A 290 12.49 -8.55 -15.42
C ARG A 290 12.54 -7.95 -14.03
N THR A 291 12.74 -8.82 -13.04
CA THR A 291 13.49 -8.51 -11.82
C THR A 291 14.61 -7.55 -12.23
N VAL A 292 14.63 -6.34 -11.65
CA VAL A 292 15.71 -5.34 -11.84
C VAL A 292 16.99 -6.11 -12.05
N LYS A 293 17.55 -6.08 -13.27
CA LYS A 293 18.73 -6.87 -13.62
C LYS A 293 19.75 -6.65 -12.51
N THR A 294 19.95 -7.71 -11.73
CA THR A 294 21.08 -7.97 -10.83
C THR A 294 21.77 -6.71 -10.33
N ASP A 295 21.34 -6.18 -9.19
CA ASP A 295 22.21 -5.44 -8.27
C ASP A 295 22.90 -4.16 -8.79
N GLU A 296 22.62 -3.70 -10.01
CA GLU A 296 23.33 -2.58 -10.64
C GLU A 296 23.21 -1.31 -9.80
N TRP A 297 22.02 -1.06 -9.23
CA TRP A 297 21.73 0.07 -8.35
C TRP A 297 22.61 0.12 -7.09
N MET A 298 23.25 -0.99 -6.70
CA MET A 298 24.18 -1.04 -5.58
C MET A 298 25.58 -0.48 -5.92
N SER A 299 25.87 -0.23 -7.20
CA SER A 299 27.13 0.39 -7.62
C SER A 299 27.19 1.87 -7.21
N LYS A 300 28.29 2.28 -6.59
CA LYS A 300 28.56 3.68 -6.21
C LYS A 300 28.72 4.65 -7.39
N ALA A 301 28.92 4.14 -8.61
CA ALA A 301 29.28 4.93 -9.79
C ALA A 301 28.08 5.28 -10.70
N GLN A 302 26.83 5.07 -10.24
CA GLN A 302 25.67 5.35 -11.08
C GLN A 302 25.36 6.86 -11.16
N PRO A 303 24.99 7.36 -12.35
CA PRO A 303 24.43 8.70 -12.45
C PRO A 303 23.15 8.77 -11.60
N ALA A 304 23.02 9.84 -10.83
CA ALA A 304 21.89 10.08 -9.95
C ALA A 304 20.88 10.98 -10.65
N VAL A 305 19.61 10.61 -10.60
CA VAL A 305 18.48 11.44 -11.03
C VAL A 305 17.88 12.10 -9.81
N SER A 306 17.83 13.43 -9.81
CA SER A 306 17.26 14.24 -8.75
C SER A 306 15.77 14.42 -8.99
N LEU A 307 14.95 13.79 -8.17
CA LEU A 307 13.51 13.98 -8.20
C LEU A 307 13.18 15.23 -7.38
N SER A 308 12.93 16.33 -8.09
CA SER A 308 12.57 17.62 -7.49
C SER A 308 11.22 18.09 -8.01
N LEU A 309 10.44 18.74 -7.15
CA LEU A 309 9.13 19.27 -7.51
C LEU A 309 8.79 20.55 -6.76
N CYS A 310 7.82 21.30 -7.26
CA CYS A 310 7.25 22.44 -6.56
C CYS A 310 6.19 21.97 -5.57
N MET A 311 6.51 22.04 -4.28
CA MET A 311 5.61 21.58 -3.21
C MET A 311 4.30 22.38 -3.18
N SER A 312 4.39 23.69 -3.39
CA SER A 312 3.21 24.57 -3.39
C SER A 312 2.22 24.22 -4.50
N CYS A 313 2.68 23.96 -5.73
CA CYS A 313 1.79 23.59 -6.82
C CYS A 313 1.22 22.17 -6.68
N LEU A 314 1.95 21.27 -6.01
CA LEU A 314 1.48 19.91 -5.80
C LEU A 314 0.26 19.90 -4.87
N GLU A 315 0.31 20.71 -3.81
CA GLU A 315 -0.72 20.79 -2.77
C GLU A 315 -1.86 21.74 -3.15
N SER A 316 -1.64 22.72 -4.05
CA SER A 316 -2.69 23.63 -4.53
C SER A 316 -3.66 23.01 -5.55
N GLY A 317 -3.67 21.67 -5.69
CA GLY A 317 -4.56 21.00 -6.63
C GLY A 317 -4.22 21.25 -8.11
N ALA A 318 -2.99 21.65 -8.47
CA ALA A 318 -2.59 21.83 -9.88
C ALA A 318 -2.56 20.52 -10.71
N GLY A 319 -2.97 19.41 -10.09
CA GLY A 319 -2.97 18.07 -10.65
C GLY A 319 -1.57 17.50 -10.77
N GLU A 320 -1.35 16.70 -11.81
CA GLU A 320 -0.06 16.08 -12.10
C GLU A 320 1.01 17.13 -12.42
N LEU A 321 2.16 17.04 -11.75
CA LEU A 321 3.32 17.89 -12.04
C LEU A 321 4.36 17.13 -12.85
N HIS A 322 4.76 17.67 -14.01
CA HIS A 322 5.74 17.05 -14.91
C HIS A 322 7.07 17.79 -14.95
N TYR A 323 8.16 17.02 -15.00
CA TYR A 323 9.53 17.51 -15.02
C TYR A 323 10.36 16.77 -16.08
N GLY A 324 11.27 17.49 -16.73
CA GLY A 324 12.27 16.93 -17.63
C GLY A 324 13.62 16.84 -16.93
N HIS A 325 14.42 15.83 -17.27
CA HIS A 325 15.70 15.57 -16.63
C HIS A 325 16.85 15.66 -17.62
N ASP A 326 17.85 16.47 -17.27
CA ASP A 326 19.06 16.62 -18.09
C ASP A 326 19.98 15.38 -17.99
N ALA A 327 21.12 15.43 -18.70
CA ALA A 327 22.11 14.37 -18.68
C ALA A 327 22.80 14.20 -17.31
N GLY A 328 22.78 15.23 -16.46
CA GLY A 328 23.26 15.20 -15.08
C GLY A 328 22.19 14.78 -14.07
N GLY A 329 20.97 14.47 -14.53
CA GLY A 329 19.84 14.08 -13.68
C GLY A 329 19.15 15.25 -12.98
N GLY A 330 19.41 16.50 -13.38
CA GLY A 330 18.74 17.68 -12.84
C GLY A 330 17.32 17.84 -13.40
N ALA A 331 16.35 18.09 -12.52
CA ALA A 331 14.96 18.32 -12.90
C ALA A 331 14.70 19.76 -13.36
N THR A 332 13.89 19.90 -14.40
CA THR A 332 13.34 21.18 -14.89
C THR A 332 11.83 21.07 -15.00
N CYS A 333 11.09 22.02 -14.44
CA CYS A 333 9.63 22.04 -14.52
C CYS A 333 9.16 22.21 -15.96
N LEU A 334 8.22 21.37 -16.40
CA LEU A 334 7.66 21.41 -17.76
C LEU A 334 6.29 22.07 -17.83
N HIS A 335 5.76 22.54 -16.71
CA HIS A 335 4.50 23.25 -16.70
C HIS A 335 4.70 24.69 -17.20
N PRO A 336 3.92 25.12 -18.21
CA PRO A 336 3.89 26.52 -18.58
C PRO A 336 3.31 27.36 -17.44
N ASN A 337 3.61 28.65 -17.44
CA ASN A 337 3.10 29.62 -16.47
C ASN A 337 1.60 29.84 -16.70
N THR A 338 0.77 28.90 -16.25
CA THR A 338 -0.68 28.85 -16.53
C THR A 338 -1.55 29.24 -15.35
N VAL A 339 -0.97 29.48 -14.18
CA VAL A 339 -1.74 29.83 -12.98
C VAL A 339 -1.63 31.34 -12.77
N SER A 340 -2.68 32.06 -13.16
CA SER A 340 -2.77 33.52 -12.98
C SER A 340 -2.89 33.92 -11.51
N GLU A 341 -3.42 33.05 -10.66
CA GLU A 341 -3.46 33.21 -9.21
C GLU A 341 -3.41 31.81 -8.57
N PRO A 342 -2.42 31.49 -7.71
CA PRO A 342 -2.40 30.21 -7.00
C PRO A 342 -3.59 30.16 -6.04
N GLU A 343 -4.42 29.12 -6.14
CA GLU A 343 -5.31 28.77 -5.03
C GLU A 343 -4.43 28.61 -3.80
N ILE A 344 -4.71 29.42 -2.77
CA ILE A 344 -4.00 29.36 -1.50
C ILE A 344 -4.39 28.00 -0.90
N PRO A 345 -3.45 27.07 -0.72
CA PRO A 345 -3.80 25.79 -0.13
C PRO A 345 -4.34 26.02 1.29
N ASP A 346 -5.33 25.24 1.71
CA ASP A 346 -5.90 25.32 3.06
C ASP A 346 -4.85 25.04 4.17
N TYR A 347 -3.69 24.51 3.79
CA TYR A 347 -2.54 24.25 4.67
C TYR A 347 -1.27 24.91 4.14
N VAL A 348 -0.50 25.55 5.02
CA VAL A 348 0.75 26.23 4.64
C VAL A 348 1.82 25.18 4.32
N VAL A 349 2.16 25.07 3.03
CA VAL A 349 3.32 24.30 2.57
C VAL A 349 4.60 25.05 2.93
N ASP A 350 5.20 24.73 4.08
CA ASP A 350 6.37 25.46 4.58
C ASP A 350 7.70 24.78 4.20
N GLY A 351 7.96 24.74 2.90
CA GLY A 351 9.29 24.46 2.36
C GLY A 351 9.65 22.98 2.18
N PRO A 352 10.94 22.68 1.93
CA PRO A 352 11.38 21.34 1.55
C PRO A 352 11.32 20.36 2.72
N LEU A 353 11.38 19.06 2.40
CA LEU A 353 11.67 18.02 3.39
C LEU A 353 13.04 18.29 4.05
N LEU A 354 13.22 17.87 5.30
CA LEU A 354 14.49 18.00 6.02
C LEU A 354 15.60 17.29 5.25
N PRO A 355 16.72 17.97 4.92
CA PRO A 355 17.85 17.32 4.27
C PRO A 355 18.37 16.14 5.08
N GLY A 356 18.61 15.03 4.41
CA GLY A 356 19.13 13.81 5.02
C GLY A 356 19.64 12.83 3.99
N THR A 357 19.78 11.57 4.40
CA THR A 357 20.12 10.47 3.51
C THR A 357 19.22 9.27 3.77
N MET A 358 18.97 8.47 2.75
CA MET A 358 18.30 7.17 2.86
C MET A 358 19.15 6.09 2.20
N ARG A 359 18.86 4.82 2.50
CA ARG A 359 19.41 3.66 1.79
C ARG A 359 18.26 2.80 1.30
N LEU A 360 18.52 1.91 0.36
CA LEU A 360 17.51 0.99 -0.16
C LEU A 360 17.74 -0.41 0.41
N ALA A 361 16.65 -1.09 0.78
CA ALA A 361 16.66 -2.49 1.21
C ALA A 361 15.76 -3.32 0.28
N ARG A 362 16.18 -4.56 0.01
CA ARG A 362 15.30 -5.49 -0.69
C ARG A 362 14.09 -5.81 0.17
N THR A 363 12.93 -5.78 -0.45
CA THR A 363 11.68 -6.14 0.19
C THR A 363 11.54 -7.65 0.24
N ALA A 364 11.25 -8.20 1.42
CA ALA A 364 10.90 -9.60 1.53
C ALA A 364 9.54 -9.86 0.86
N GLU A 365 9.32 -11.07 0.35
CA GLU A 365 8.17 -11.42 -0.49
C GLU A 365 6.82 -11.07 0.15
N ARG A 366 6.69 -11.31 1.47
CA ARG A 366 5.52 -10.96 2.28
C ARG A 366 5.10 -9.49 2.09
N TRP A 367 6.06 -8.59 1.93
CA TRP A 367 5.84 -7.14 1.86
C TRP A 367 5.89 -6.61 0.42
N SER A 368 5.84 -7.49 -0.58
CA SER A 368 5.81 -7.11 -1.99
C SER A 368 4.55 -6.34 -2.40
N ALA A 369 3.49 -6.45 -1.60
CA ALA A 369 2.26 -5.69 -1.69
C ALA A 369 1.73 -5.42 -0.28
N GLN A 370 1.15 -4.23 -0.05
CA GLN A 370 0.67 -3.78 1.26
C GLN A 370 -0.58 -2.92 1.06
N PRO A 371 -1.60 -3.02 1.93
CA PRO A 371 -2.70 -2.07 1.93
C PRO A 371 -2.21 -0.66 2.31
N TRP A 372 -2.98 0.37 1.96
CA TRP A 372 -2.70 1.74 2.43
C TRP A 372 -3.07 1.94 3.91
N GLU A 373 -3.96 1.10 4.42
CA GLU A 373 -4.49 1.14 5.78
C GLU A 373 -3.39 1.08 6.86
N VAL A 374 -3.82 1.31 8.10
CA VAL A 374 -2.95 1.82 9.14
C VAL A 374 -1.82 0.86 9.55
N GLY A 375 -0.68 1.45 9.93
CA GLY A 375 0.48 0.73 10.47
C GLY A 375 1.44 0.18 9.40
N GLN A 376 1.19 0.46 8.11
CA GLN A 376 2.08 0.05 7.02
C GLN A 376 3.20 1.05 6.78
N TYR A 377 4.38 0.55 6.42
CA TYR A 377 5.53 1.37 6.07
C TYR A 377 5.67 1.49 4.55
N LEU A 378 5.17 2.60 3.98
CA LEU A 378 4.92 2.75 2.54
C LEU A 378 5.91 3.67 1.81
N TYR A 379 7.18 3.68 2.22
CA TYR A 379 8.28 4.34 1.50
C TYR A 379 8.99 3.35 0.57
N ARG A 380 8.67 3.37 -0.73
CA ARG A 380 9.09 2.31 -1.67
C ARG A 380 9.53 2.85 -3.01
N VAL A 381 10.49 2.15 -3.63
CA VAL A 381 10.92 2.33 -5.01
C VAL A 381 10.57 1.08 -5.81
N GLY A 382 9.86 1.24 -6.92
CA GLY A 382 9.32 0.14 -7.72
C GLY A 382 8.30 -0.71 -6.94
N GLY A 383 8.00 -1.91 -7.48
CA GLY A 383 6.88 -2.72 -7.01
C GLY A 383 5.53 -2.18 -7.48
N ALA A 384 4.47 -2.96 -7.29
CA ALA A 384 3.12 -2.45 -7.52
C ALA A 384 2.81 -1.30 -6.54
N PRO A 385 2.27 -0.16 -7.01
CA PRO A 385 1.88 0.92 -6.12
C PRO A 385 0.79 0.47 -5.15
N THR A 386 0.79 1.06 -3.95
CA THR A 386 -0.36 1.01 -3.04
C THR A 386 -1.16 2.28 -3.30
N TRP A 387 -2.42 2.14 -3.72
CA TRP A 387 -3.30 3.27 -4.04
C TRP A 387 -4.14 3.67 -2.82
N VAL A 388 -4.29 4.98 -2.62
CA VAL A 388 -5.22 5.53 -1.61
C VAL A 388 -6.64 5.59 -2.18
N GLN A 389 -6.73 5.94 -3.46
CA GLN A 389 -7.96 6.01 -4.24
C GLN A 389 -7.89 4.93 -5.35
N SER A 390 -8.28 5.27 -6.57
CA SER A 390 -8.12 4.39 -7.73
C SER A 390 -6.73 4.55 -8.37
N PRO A 391 -6.20 3.53 -9.04
CA PRO A 391 -4.95 3.66 -9.78
C PRO A 391 -4.99 4.76 -10.82
N TRP A 392 -3.87 5.46 -10.92
CA TRP A 392 -3.71 6.48 -11.93
C TRP A 392 -2.26 6.52 -12.41
N TYR A 393 -2.05 6.12 -13.66
CA TYR A 393 -0.75 6.23 -14.33
C TYR A 393 -0.76 7.44 -15.27
N PRO A 394 0.05 8.47 -15.00
CA PRO A 394 0.08 9.66 -15.85
C PRO A 394 0.65 9.34 -17.22
N VAL A 395 0.22 10.08 -18.24
CA VAL A 395 0.77 10.00 -19.59
C VAL A 395 1.91 10.98 -19.79
N CYS A 396 2.90 10.60 -20.60
CA CYS A 396 3.99 11.47 -20.95
C CYS A 396 3.52 12.59 -21.88
N ARG A 397 3.57 13.85 -21.43
CA ARG A 397 3.27 15.05 -22.24
C ARG A 397 4.21 15.26 -23.45
N HIS A 398 5.16 14.36 -23.69
CA HIS A 398 6.01 14.36 -24.89
C HIS A 398 5.53 13.37 -25.95
N CYS A 399 5.48 12.08 -25.59
CA CYS A 399 5.23 10.98 -26.52
C CYS A 399 3.80 10.45 -26.43
N GLY A 400 3.03 10.79 -25.39
CA GLY A 400 1.68 10.28 -25.14
C GLY A 400 1.64 8.93 -24.43
N ASP A 401 2.77 8.23 -24.29
CA ASP A 401 2.81 6.92 -23.65
C ASP A 401 2.57 6.99 -22.14
N ALA A 402 1.97 5.95 -21.57
CA ALA A 402 1.83 5.79 -20.12
C ALA A 402 3.21 5.75 -19.44
N MET A 403 3.35 6.48 -18.34
CA MET A 403 4.56 6.46 -17.53
C MET A 403 4.58 5.26 -16.59
N HIS A 404 5.77 4.71 -16.33
CA HIS A 404 5.94 3.67 -15.32
C HIS A 404 6.10 4.29 -13.93
N PHE A 405 5.57 3.61 -12.93
CA PHE A 405 5.74 3.90 -11.52
C PHE A 405 7.21 3.75 -11.10
N VAL A 406 7.71 4.76 -10.40
CA VAL A 406 9.08 4.84 -9.89
C VAL A 406 9.11 4.65 -8.39
N LEU A 407 8.31 5.43 -7.65
CA LEU A 407 8.31 5.39 -6.19
C LEU A 407 7.02 5.91 -5.60
N GLN A 408 6.80 5.57 -4.34
CA GLN A 408 5.81 6.20 -3.48
C GLN A 408 6.44 6.63 -2.14
N LEU A 409 5.93 7.71 -1.59
CA LEU A 409 6.29 8.21 -0.26
C LEU A 409 5.03 8.34 0.58
N ASP A 410 5.10 7.79 1.79
CA ASP A 410 4.09 8.00 2.81
C ASP A 410 4.20 9.41 3.41
N SER A 411 3.11 9.86 4.02
CA SER A 411 3.16 11.01 4.91
C SER A 411 3.98 10.64 6.15
N GLY A 412 4.65 11.62 6.75
CA GLY A 412 5.45 11.39 7.96
C GLY A 412 6.93 11.77 7.90
N LEU A 413 7.39 12.19 6.71
CA LEU A 413 8.76 12.69 6.54
C LEU A 413 8.90 14.08 7.18
N PRO A 414 10.03 14.39 7.83
CA PRO A 414 10.24 15.69 8.45
C PRO A 414 10.25 16.84 7.44
N GLU A 415 9.63 17.96 7.80
CA GLU A 415 9.85 19.24 7.11
C GLU A 415 11.10 19.96 7.65
N ALA A 416 11.78 20.71 6.78
CA ALA A 416 13.01 21.40 7.17
C ALA A 416 12.75 22.64 8.04
N ARG A 417 11.65 23.36 7.80
CA ARG A 417 11.38 24.68 8.40
C ARG A 417 10.56 24.59 9.67
N ARG A 418 9.61 23.67 9.70
CA ARG A 418 8.75 23.37 10.84
C ARG A 418 9.13 21.95 11.26
N LYS A 419 9.47 21.73 12.53
CA LYS A 419 9.78 20.39 13.07
C LYS A 419 8.50 19.55 13.18
N VAL A 420 7.78 19.43 12.08
CA VAL A 420 6.51 18.73 11.91
C VAL A 420 6.66 17.78 10.73
N GLU A 421 5.81 16.77 10.69
CA GLU A 421 5.74 15.88 9.55
C GLU A 421 5.11 16.55 8.33
N ARG A 422 5.58 16.15 7.14
CA ARG A 422 4.94 16.41 5.86
C ARG A 422 3.74 15.47 5.73
N LEU A 423 2.59 16.07 5.57
CA LEU A 423 1.38 15.40 5.08
C LEU A 423 1.26 15.65 3.57
N TRP A 424 0.96 14.60 2.81
CA TRP A 424 0.58 14.69 1.41
C TRP A 424 -0.94 14.87 1.34
N GLY A 425 -1.44 16.07 1.02
CA GLY A 425 -2.85 16.41 1.21
C GLY A 425 -3.29 16.21 2.67
N SER A 426 -4.33 15.41 2.88
CA SER A 426 -4.88 15.07 4.21
C SER A 426 -4.16 13.90 4.91
N GLY A 427 -2.93 13.56 4.51
CA GLY A 427 -2.14 12.46 5.09
C GLY A 427 -2.08 11.20 4.21
N GLY A 428 -2.21 11.36 2.89
CA GLY A 428 -2.14 10.27 1.93
C GLY A 428 -0.72 9.96 1.45
N LEU A 429 -0.59 9.60 0.17
CA LEU A 429 0.65 9.18 -0.46
C LEU A 429 1.03 10.10 -1.62
N LEU A 430 2.34 10.34 -1.77
CA LEU A 430 2.93 10.91 -2.97
C LEU A 430 3.45 9.81 -3.89
N TYR A 431 3.22 9.95 -5.19
CA TYR A 431 3.67 9.03 -6.22
C TYR A 431 4.59 9.74 -7.20
N ALA A 432 5.63 9.04 -7.68
CA ALA A 432 6.43 9.48 -8.82
C ALA A 432 6.41 8.43 -9.94
N PHE A 433 6.36 8.91 -11.16
CA PHE A 433 6.35 8.13 -12.39
C PHE A 433 7.42 8.66 -13.33
N ALA A 434 7.83 7.85 -14.31
CA ALA A 434 8.77 8.26 -15.32
C ALA A 434 8.42 7.73 -16.72
N CYS A 435 8.83 8.50 -17.71
CA CYS A 435 8.91 8.09 -19.10
C CYS A 435 10.38 7.94 -19.46
N THR A 436 10.85 6.71 -19.56
CA THR A 436 12.26 6.43 -19.86
C THR A 436 12.73 7.03 -21.18
N PRO A 437 12.05 6.83 -22.33
CA PRO A 437 12.54 7.36 -23.62
C PRO A 437 12.66 8.89 -23.63
N CYS A 438 11.81 9.57 -22.87
CA CYS A 438 11.76 11.03 -22.84
C CYS A 438 12.56 11.65 -21.69
N ARG A 439 13.09 10.85 -20.75
CA ARG A 439 13.68 11.30 -19.48
C ARG A 439 12.80 12.32 -18.75
N ARG A 440 11.52 11.99 -18.58
CA ARG A 440 10.55 12.85 -17.89
C ARG A 440 10.01 12.13 -16.67
N SER A 441 9.71 12.88 -15.61
CA SER A 441 8.97 12.37 -14.46
C SER A 441 7.64 13.10 -14.29
N ALA A 442 6.71 12.45 -13.63
CA ALA A 442 5.44 13.02 -13.20
C ALA A 442 5.23 12.72 -11.71
N PHE A 443 4.52 13.62 -11.01
CA PHE A 443 4.18 13.46 -9.61
C PHE A 443 2.71 13.77 -9.38
N LEU A 444 2.09 13.04 -8.46
CA LEU A 444 0.74 13.30 -7.97
C LEU A 444 0.63 12.86 -6.51
N ILE A 445 -0.40 13.34 -5.84
CA ILE A 445 -0.79 12.91 -4.50
C ILE A 445 -2.18 12.27 -4.56
N GLN A 446 -2.42 11.27 -3.72
CA GLN A 446 -3.76 10.78 -3.41
C GLN A 446 -3.96 10.79 -1.91
N HIS A 447 -5.14 11.20 -1.46
CA HIS A 447 -5.48 11.39 -0.05
C HIS A 447 -7.00 11.23 0.13
N THR A 448 -7.46 11.06 1.36
CA THR A 448 -8.89 10.85 1.71
C THR A 448 -9.66 12.14 1.92
#